data_AF-A0AAW5ZHM3-F1
#
_entry.id   AF-A0AAW5ZHM3-F1
#
_cell.length_a   1.000
_cell.length_b   1.000
_cell.length_c   1.000
_cell.angle_alpha   90.00
_cell.angle_beta   90.00
_cell.angle_gamma   90.00
#
_symmetry.space_group_name_H-M   'P 1'
#
loop_
_entity.id
_entity.type
_entity.pdbx_description
1 polymer ?
#
loop_
_entity_poly.entity_id
_entity_poly.type
_entity_poly.pdbx_seq_one_letter_code
_entity_poly.pdbx_strand_id
1 'polypeptide(L)'
;CVRVMQWADSTYVEDQDMWWSAGIFRDVYLIGKQLTHINDFTVRTDFDEAYCDATLSCEVVLENLAASPVVTTLEYTLFDG
;
A
#
# COMPACT_ATOMS: atom_id res chain seq x y z
N CYS A 1 -22.87 -7.31 10.54
CA CYS A 1 -23.13 -8.21 9.40
C CYS A 1 -22.67 -7.51 8.12
N VAL A 2 -22.23 -8.25 7.10
CA VAL A 2 -21.81 -7.71 5.79
C VAL A 2 -22.78 -8.22 4.72
N ARG A 3 -23.12 -7.39 3.73
CA ARG A 3 -23.93 -7.76 2.56
C ARG A 3 -23.12 -7.44 1.31
N VAL A 4 -23.06 -8.38 0.37
CA VAL A 4 -22.38 -8.22 -0.91
C VAL A 4 -23.40 -8.33 -2.03
N MET A 5 -23.37 -7.38 -2.97
CA MET A 5 -24.22 -7.36 -4.16
C MET A 5 -23.36 -7.72 -5.37
N GLN A 6 -23.91 -8.54 -6.26
CA GLN A 6 -23.19 -8.95 -7.48
C GLN A 6 -23.13 -7.84 -8.53
N TRP A 7 -24.11 -6.92 -8.51
CA TRP A 7 -24.29 -5.91 -9.56
C TRP A 7 -24.41 -4.52 -8.94
N ALA A 8 -23.72 -3.55 -9.54
CA ALA A 8 -23.76 -2.13 -9.20
C ALA A 8 -23.55 -1.28 -10.46
N ASP A 9 -23.65 0.03 -10.35
CA ASP A 9 -23.28 0.96 -11.43
C ASP A 9 -21.81 0.79 -11.87
N SER A 10 -20.91 0.43 -10.94
CA SER A 10 -19.51 0.11 -11.26
C SER A 10 -19.35 -1.14 -12.15
N THR A 11 -20.35 -2.03 -12.23
CA THR A 11 -20.29 -3.19 -13.13
C THR A 11 -20.06 -2.78 -14.59
N TYR A 12 -20.53 -1.60 -15.00
CA TYR A 12 -20.31 -1.10 -16.37
C TYR A 12 -18.83 -0.77 -16.68
N VAL A 13 -17.99 -0.56 -15.66
CA VAL A 13 -16.53 -0.38 -15.83
C VAL A 13 -15.74 -1.68 -15.60
N GLU A 14 -16.43 -2.78 -15.28
CA GLU A 14 -15.89 -4.12 -14.98
C GLU A 14 -16.36 -5.17 -16.01
N ASP A 15 -16.55 -4.79 -17.27
CA ASP A 15 -16.97 -5.69 -18.38
C ASP A 15 -15.76 -6.35 -19.07
N GLN A 16 -14.96 -7.10 -18.31
CA GLN A 16 -13.89 -7.92 -18.87
C GLN A 16 -14.43 -9.25 -19.41
N ASP A 17 -13.79 -9.80 -20.45
CA ASP A 17 -14.10 -11.13 -21.00
C ASP A 17 -13.65 -12.24 -20.03
N MET A 18 -14.48 -12.49 -19.01
CA MET A 18 -14.25 -13.45 -17.94
C MET A 18 -15.57 -13.93 -17.32
N TRP A 19 -15.48 -14.89 -16.38
CA TRP A 19 -16.64 -15.36 -15.64
C TRP A 19 -17.11 -14.34 -14.61
N TRP A 20 -18.38 -13.97 -14.69
CA TRP A 20 -19.04 -13.13 -13.69
C TRP A 20 -19.22 -13.89 -12.38
N SER A 21 -18.52 -13.46 -11.35
CA SER A 21 -18.59 -14.02 -9.99
C SER A 21 -18.56 -12.90 -8.96
N ALA A 22 -19.07 -13.18 -7.76
CA ALA A 22 -19.11 -12.20 -6.67
C ALA A 22 -18.98 -12.86 -5.30
N GLY A 23 -18.66 -12.05 -4.30
CA GLY A 23 -18.45 -12.47 -2.91
C GLY A 23 -17.21 -11.83 -2.32
N ILE A 24 -16.87 -12.19 -1.09
CA ILE A 24 -15.58 -11.88 -0.50
C ILE A 24 -14.62 -12.98 -0.94
N PHE A 25 -13.93 -12.76 -2.06
CA PHE A 25 -13.09 -13.77 -2.73
C PHE A 25 -11.59 -13.64 -2.44
N ARG A 26 -11.20 -12.68 -1.59
CA ARG A 26 -9.83 -12.52 -1.06
C ARG A 26 -9.85 -12.56 0.47
N ASP A 27 -8.67 -12.70 1.05
CA ASP A 27 -8.49 -12.86 2.48
C ASP A 27 -9.02 -11.67 3.30
N VAL A 28 -9.47 -11.98 4.51
CA VAL A 28 -9.90 -11.00 5.51
C VAL A 28 -9.07 -11.20 6.76
N TYR A 29 -8.48 -10.12 7.26
CA TYR A 29 -7.65 -10.13 8.45
C TYR A 29 -7.81 -8.83 9.25
N LEU A 30 -7.40 -8.87 10.51
CA LEU A 30 -7.28 -7.69 11.37
C LEU A 30 -5.80 -7.42 11.62
N ILE A 31 -5.40 -6.15 11.48
CA ILE A 31 -4.05 -5.67 11.83
C ILE A 31 -4.19 -4.61 12.91
N GLY A 32 -3.45 -4.79 14.00
CA GLY A 32 -3.22 -3.73 14.98
C GLY A 32 -1.97 -2.94 14.60
N LYS A 33 -2.10 -1.63 14.41
CA LYS A 33 -0.98 -0.71 14.22
C LYS A 33 -0.75 0.11 15.49
N GLN A 34 0.49 0.48 15.77
CA GLN A 34 0.79 1.47 16.81
C GLN A 34 0.17 2.84 16.44
N LEU A 35 -0.06 3.70 17.44
CA LEU A 35 -0.62 5.03 17.19
C LEU A 35 0.25 5.85 16.23
N THR A 36 1.57 5.76 16.35
CA THR A 36 2.52 6.30 15.38
C THR A 36 3.08 5.15 14.53
N HIS A 37 2.88 5.20 13.21
CA HIS A 37 3.26 4.11 12.30
C HIS A 37 3.52 4.62 10.87
N ILE A 38 4.13 3.77 10.03
CA ILE A 38 4.24 4.01 8.58
C ILE A 38 2.88 3.70 7.95
N ASN A 39 2.25 4.73 7.38
CA ASN A 39 1.00 4.57 6.66
C ASN A 39 1.24 4.09 5.23
N ASP A 40 2.23 4.68 4.56
CA ASP A 40 2.61 4.34 3.20
C ASP A 40 4.10 4.59 2.95
N PHE A 41 4.67 3.91 1.97
CA PHE A 41 6.00 4.21 1.47
C PHE A 41 6.11 3.87 -0.01
N THR A 42 6.86 4.69 -0.75
CA THR A 42 7.14 4.49 -2.17
C THR A 42 8.63 4.44 -2.38
N VAL A 43 9.11 3.35 -2.99
CA VAL A 43 10.51 3.21 -3.39
C VAL A 43 10.63 3.43 -4.88
N ARG A 44 11.54 4.31 -5.28
CA ARG A 44 11.85 4.59 -6.68
C ARG A 44 13.35 4.51 -6.91
N THR A 45 13.72 3.89 -8.03
CA THR A 45 15.11 3.79 -8.47
C THR A 45 15.27 4.52 -9.79
N ASP A 46 16.14 5.52 -9.82
CA ASP A 46 16.48 6.26 -11.03
C ASP A 46 17.93 5.95 -11.42
N PHE A 47 18.12 5.54 -12.66
CA PHE A 47 19.45 5.27 -13.23
C PHE A 47 20.08 6.54 -13.78
N ASP A 48 21.41 6.59 -13.78
CA ASP A 48 22.15 7.58 -14.56
C ASP A 48 22.02 7.33 -16.07
N GLU A 49 22.48 8.27 -16.91
CA GLU A 49 22.36 8.16 -18.37
C GLU A 49 23.10 6.95 -18.95
N ALA A 50 24.16 6.50 -18.27
CA ALA A 50 24.95 5.33 -18.66
C ALA A 50 24.36 4.00 -18.16
N TYR A 51 23.32 4.04 -17.31
CA TYR A 51 22.74 2.88 -16.64
C TYR A 51 23.75 2.05 -15.84
N CYS A 52 24.79 2.69 -15.33
CA CYS A 52 25.84 2.06 -14.52
C CYS A 52 25.58 2.26 -13.03
N ASP A 53 25.06 3.44 -12.66
CA ASP A 53 24.76 3.82 -11.29
C ASP A 53 23.26 4.09 -11.14
N ALA A 54 22.74 3.90 -9.92
CA ALA A 54 21.36 4.21 -9.61
C ALA A 54 21.20 4.87 -8.24
N THR A 55 20.25 5.79 -8.14
CA THR A 55 19.82 6.38 -6.88
C THR A 55 18.53 5.71 -6.43
N LEU A 56 18.56 5.06 -5.26
CA LEU A 56 17.36 4.58 -4.59
C LEU A 56 16.80 5.69 -3.70
N SER A 57 15.57 6.09 -3.98
CA SER A 57 14.80 7.07 -3.21
C SER A 57 13.64 6.38 -2.51
N CYS A 58 13.38 6.76 -1.27
CA CYS A 58 12.28 6.24 -0.47
C CYS A 58 11.48 7.42 0.09
N GLU A 59 10.24 7.55 -0.36
CA GLU A 59 9.27 8.47 0.21
C GLU A 59 8.46 7.72 1.27
N VAL A 60 8.40 8.24 2.50
CA VAL A 60 7.72 7.59 3.62
C VAL A 60 6.67 8.53 4.20
N VAL A 61 5.43 8.05 4.29
CA VAL A 61 4.30 8.75 4.90
C VAL A 61 4.08 8.19 6.30
N LEU A 62 4.39 9.00 7.31
CA LEU A 62 4.13 8.68 8.71
C LEU A 62 2.76 9.20 9.13
N GLU A 63 2.01 8.37 9.86
CA GLU A 63 0.76 8.75 10.49
C GLU A 63 0.88 8.64 12.01
N ASN A 64 0.38 9.66 12.73
CA ASN A 64 0.25 9.65 14.18
C ASN A 64 -1.21 9.90 14.58
N LEU A 65 -1.86 8.87 15.09
CA LEU A 65 -3.24 8.90 15.57
C LEU A 65 -3.36 9.35 17.04
N ALA A 66 -2.25 9.66 17.71
CA ALA A 66 -2.27 10.21 19.06
C ALA A 66 -2.61 11.71 19.06
N ALA A 67 -3.16 12.20 20.18
CA ALA A 67 -3.53 13.61 20.34
C ALA A 67 -2.33 14.57 20.41
N SER A 68 -1.11 14.06 20.56
CA SER A 68 0.10 14.86 20.69
C SER A 68 1.21 14.32 19.77
N PRO A 69 2.07 15.20 19.22
CA PRO A 69 3.23 14.77 18.46
C PRO A 69 4.16 13.87 19.29
N VAL A 70 4.68 12.83 18.66
CA VAL A 70 5.63 11.89 19.27
C VAL A 70 6.94 11.94 18.49
N VAL A 71 8.05 12.10 19.20
CA VAL A 71 9.38 11.99 18.60
C VAL A 71 9.62 10.52 18.24
N THR A 72 9.85 10.25 16.96
CA THR A 72 10.04 8.91 16.43
C THR A 72 11.29 8.88 15.57
N THR A 73 11.99 7.74 15.55
CA THR A 73 13.13 7.49 14.67
C THR A 73 12.72 6.54 13.57
N LEU A 74 13.07 6.86 12.33
CA LEU A 74 12.85 6.00 11.15
C LEU A 74 14.19 5.42 10.73
N GLU A 75 14.25 4.10 10.59
CA GLU A 75 15.44 3.37 10.13
C GLU A 75 15.09 2.60 8.85
N TYR A 76 16.00 2.61 7.88
CA TYR A 76 15.89 1.82 6.65
C TYR A 76 17.24 1.20 6.33
N THR A 77 17.22 0.03 5.68
CA THR A 77 18.43 -0.71 5.30
C THR A 77 18.22 -1.34 3.93
N LEU A 78 19.21 -1.22 3.07
CA LEU A 78 19.25 -1.89 1.76
C LEU A 78 20.08 -3.16 1.91
N PHE A 79 19.53 -4.29 1.49
CA PHE A 79 20.21 -5.59 1.50
C PHE A 79 20.59 -5.98 0.07
N ASP A 80 21.85 -6.38 -0.14
CA ASP A 80 22.30 -7.18 -1.28
C ASP A 80 22.40 -8.64 -0.82
N GLY A 81 21.75 -9.56 -1.56
CA GLY A 81 21.63 -10.97 -1.15
C GLY A 81 22.94 -11.74 -1.10
#